data_AF-A0A923XU32-F1
#
_entry.id   AF-A0A923XU32-F1
#
_cell.length_a   1.000
_cell.length_b   1.000
_cell.length_c   1.000
_cell.angle_alpha   90.00
_cell.angle_beta   90.00
_cell.angle_gamma   90.00
#
_symmetry.space_group_name_H-M   'P 1'
#
loop_
_entity.id
_entity.type
_entity.pdbx_description
1 polymer ?
#
loop_
_entity_poly.entity_id
_entity_poly.type
_entity_poly.pdbx_seq_one_letter_code
_entity_poly.pdbx_strand_id
1 'polypeptide(L)'
;MIKTFSKYLNYAHRYLGLIIFLQVILWSFSGFFMYYLDFSDLYISPPDKPIDLNIKLPTIQDVVKKNLLGEKILNISLKNIAGNPFYDVKTDKKEVLVDQNNMLINKLSEKIVEKISTEKYIGKGQILSIKLLEKSKGNFYSLTPVYKVSYDDAQKTELYINPNNGELLAKRKALWGFYNNMWEYHLMKYTTNTALNKNLLLISAIISLFVSVTGFLKFFRIKKASIYNKKV
;
A
#
# COMPACT_ATOMS: atom_id res chain seq x y z
N MET A 1 51.27 6.19 21.22
CA MET A 1 49.84 5.86 21.45
C MET A 1 48.88 6.76 20.64
N ILE A 2 48.92 8.10 20.80
CA ILE A 2 47.99 9.05 20.15
C ILE A 2 48.09 9.05 18.61
N LYS A 3 49.30 9.00 18.04
CA LYS A 3 49.51 8.94 16.58
C LYS A 3 48.93 7.66 15.95
N THR A 4 49.07 6.53 16.65
CA THR A 4 48.54 5.22 16.21
C THR A 4 47.02 5.19 16.25
N PHE A 5 46.41 5.73 17.32
CA PHE A 5 44.95 5.87 17.45
C PHE A 5 44.33 6.74 16.34
N SER A 6 44.97 7.87 16.02
CA SER A 6 44.56 8.73 14.91
C SER A 6 44.62 8.02 13.55
N LYS A 7 45.64 7.19 13.33
CA LYS A 7 45.78 6.37 12.10
C LYS A 7 44.61 5.40 11.95
N TYR A 8 44.28 4.62 12.98
CA TYR A 8 43.15 3.68 12.94
C TYR A 8 41.80 4.38 12.77
N LEU A 9 41.57 5.50 13.47
CA LEU A 9 40.36 6.30 13.30
C LEU A 9 40.20 6.82 11.87
N ASN A 10 41.31 7.18 11.21
CA ASN A 10 41.29 7.60 9.81
C ASN A 10 40.93 6.48 8.85
N TYR A 11 41.50 5.28 9.04
CA TYR A 11 41.14 4.11 8.24
C TYR A 11 39.69 3.71 8.46
N ALA A 12 39.23 3.60 9.71
CA ALA A 12 37.86 3.25 10.04
C ALA A 12 36.87 4.22 9.39
N HIS A 13 37.06 5.54 9.56
CA HIS A 13 36.20 6.54 8.92
C HIS A 13 36.20 6.43 7.39
N ARG A 14 37.36 6.19 6.75
CA ARG A 14 37.45 6.11 5.29
C ARG A 14 36.66 4.93 4.74
N TYR A 15 36.82 3.74 5.32
CA TYR A 15 36.16 2.53 4.82
C TYR A 15 34.70 2.45 5.24
N LEU A 16 34.38 2.75 6.49
CA LEU A 16 33.00 2.82 6.95
C LEU A 16 32.23 3.94 6.23
N GLY A 17 32.89 5.07 5.97
CA GLY A 17 32.33 6.15 5.17
C GLY A 17 32.03 5.73 3.73
N LEU A 18 32.87 4.89 3.12
CA LEU A 18 32.59 4.34 1.79
C LEU A 18 31.35 3.43 1.79
N ILE A 19 31.19 2.58 2.80
CA ILE A 19 30.00 1.71 2.94
C ILE A 19 28.73 2.57 3.07
N ILE A 20 28.76 3.59 3.93
CA ILE A 20 27.62 4.50 4.12
C ILE A 20 27.37 5.33 2.86
N PHE A 21 28.40 5.78 2.17
CA PHE A 21 28.25 6.52 0.92
C PHE A 21 27.49 5.71 -0.14
N LEU A 22 27.83 4.42 -0.30
CA LEU A 22 27.07 3.53 -1.20
C LEU A 22 25.61 3.38 -0.78
N GLN A 23 25.35 3.24 0.53
CA GLN A 23 23.98 3.20 1.04
C GLN A 23 23.22 4.52 0.80
N VAL A 24 23.88 5.67 0.93
CA VAL A 24 23.29 6.99 0.64
C VAL A 24 22.97 7.13 -0.85
N ILE A 25 23.78 6.58 -1.76
CA ILE A 25 23.44 6.53 -3.19
C ILE A 25 22.15 5.72 -3.41
N LEU A 26 22.04 4.54 -2.79
CA LEU A 26 20.82 3.71 -2.88
C LEU A 26 19.59 4.43 -2.32
N TRP A 27 19.73 5.10 -1.18
CA TRP A 27 18.68 5.92 -0.59
C TRP A 27 18.28 7.11 -1.46
N SER A 28 19.26 7.80 -2.05
CA SER A 28 19.00 8.94 -2.94
C SER A 28 18.30 8.50 -4.23
N PHE A 29 18.76 7.40 -4.83
CA PHE A 29 18.15 6.83 -6.03
C PHE A 29 16.72 6.35 -5.78
N SER A 30 16.48 5.59 -4.71
CA SER A 30 15.13 5.15 -4.34
C SER A 30 14.22 6.33 -3.97
N GLY A 31 14.72 7.30 -3.19
CA GLY A 31 13.99 8.50 -2.80
C GLY A 31 13.60 9.37 -4.01
N PHE A 32 14.48 9.49 -5.00
CA PHE A 32 14.18 10.19 -6.26
C PHE A 32 12.98 9.57 -6.97
N PHE A 33 12.95 8.24 -7.15
CA PHE A 33 11.82 7.57 -7.79
C PHE A 33 10.55 7.60 -6.94
N MET A 34 10.67 7.54 -5.62
CA MET A 34 9.51 7.69 -4.74
C MET A 34 8.88 9.09 -4.82
N TYR A 35 9.69 10.13 -5.02
CA TYR A 35 9.20 11.48 -5.24
C TYR A 35 8.61 11.67 -6.64
N TYR A 36 9.27 11.13 -7.66
CA TYR A 36 8.85 11.30 -9.06
C TYR A 36 7.59 10.49 -9.41
N LEU A 37 7.44 9.29 -8.83
CA LEU A 37 6.28 8.43 -9.03
C LEU A 37 5.26 8.70 -7.91
N ASP A 38 4.34 9.63 -8.16
CA ASP A 38 3.25 9.92 -7.23
C ASP A 38 2.07 8.94 -7.41
N PHE A 39 1.74 8.26 -6.32
CA PHE A 39 0.63 7.32 -6.21
C PHE A 39 -0.35 7.70 -5.08
N SER A 40 -0.30 8.95 -4.60
CA SER A 40 -1.20 9.46 -3.57
C SER A 40 -2.67 9.30 -3.95
N ASP A 41 -2.99 9.41 -5.26
CA ASP A 41 -4.33 9.24 -5.81
C ASP A 41 -4.89 7.82 -5.65
N LEU A 42 -4.04 6.80 -5.47
CA LEU A 42 -4.47 5.44 -5.17
C LEU A 42 -5.20 5.33 -3.83
N TYR A 43 -4.97 6.28 -2.92
CA TYR A 43 -5.56 6.30 -1.58
C TYR A 43 -6.79 7.22 -1.48
N ILE A 44 -7.07 8.00 -2.53
CA ILE A 44 -8.25 8.86 -2.60
C ILE A 44 -9.44 7.99 -3.00
N SER A 45 -10.49 7.97 -2.18
CA SER A 45 -11.76 7.32 -2.50
C SER A 45 -12.81 8.38 -2.80
N PRO A 46 -13.42 8.35 -4.00
CA PRO A 46 -14.58 9.19 -4.30
C PRO A 46 -15.70 8.94 -3.27
N PRO A 47 -16.44 10.00 -2.87
CA PRO A 47 -17.56 9.85 -1.95
C PRO A 47 -18.58 8.87 -2.53
N ASP A 48 -19.25 8.14 -1.65
CA ASP A 48 -20.32 7.27 -2.09
C ASP A 48 -21.45 8.09 -2.70
N LYS A 49 -22.05 7.57 -3.78
CA LYS A 49 -23.23 8.20 -4.35
C LYS A 49 -24.41 8.12 -3.37
N PRO A 50 -25.37 9.05 -3.46
CA PRO A 50 -26.60 8.93 -2.69
C PRO A 50 -27.36 7.65 -3.07
N ILE A 51 -28.13 7.13 -2.11
CA ILE A 51 -29.08 6.04 -2.34
C ILE A 51 -30.28 6.63 -3.07
N ASP A 52 -30.76 5.94 -4.11
CA ASP A 52 -32.07 6.26 -4.70
C ASP A 52 -33.17 5.75 -3.78
N LEU A 53 -33.86 6.67 -3.11
CA LEU A 53 -34.93 6.38 -2.15
C LEU A 53 -36.22 5.89 -2.83
N ASN A 54 -36.33 5.97 -4.16
CA ASN A 54 -37.48 5.46 -4.89
C ASN A 54 -37.47 3.93 -5.03
N ILE A 55 -36.34 3.29 -4.69
CA ILE A 55 -36.20 1.84 -4.73
C ILE A 55 -37.02 1.22 -3.60
N LYS A 56 -38.02 0.42 -3.96
CA LYS A 56 -38.79 -0.36 -2.99
C LYS A 56 -37.93 -1.51 -2.46
N LEU A 57 -37.63 -1.45 -1.16
CA LEU A 57 -36.94 -2.51 -0.44
C LEU A 57 -37.92 -3.49 0.21
N PRO A 58 -37.58 -4.78 0.30
CA PRO A 58 -38.37 -5.75 1.05
C PRO A 58 -38.32 -5.42 2.54
N THR A 59 -39.36 -5.80 3.30
CA THR A 59 -39.33 -5.61 4.75
C THR A 59 -38.27 -6.50 5.37
N ILE A 60 -37.67 -6.06 6.50
CA ILE A 60 -36.69 -6.89 7.24
C ILE A 60 -37.31 -8.25 7.61
N GLN A 61 -38.61 -8.28 7.93
CA GLN A 61 -39.32 -9.52 8.26
C GLN A 61 -39.33 -10.49 7.09
N ASP A 62 -39.56 -10.01 5.86
CA ASP A 62 -39.53 -10.84 4.65
C ASP A 62 -38.13 -11.32 4.31
N VAL A 63 -37.11 -10.49 4.55
CA VAL A 63 -35.70 -10.86 4.38
C VAL A 63 -35.33 -12.01 5.33
N VAL A 64 -35.71 -11.89 6.60
CA VAL A 64 -35.42 -12.92 7.61
C VAL A 64 -36.17 -14.22 7.32
N LYS A 65 -37.47 -14.13 7.02
CA LYS A 65 -38.31 -15.31 6.72
C LYS A 65 -37.84 -16.09 5.50
N LYS A 66 -37.33 -15.42 4.46
CA LYS A 66 -36.92 -16.10 3.22
C LYS A 66 -35.50 -16.65 3.30
N ASN A 67 -34.57 -15.90 3.90
CA ASN A 67 -33.14 -16.13 3.70
C ASN A 67 -32.38 -16.54 4.97
N LEU A 68 -32.93 -16.32 6.17
CA LEU A 68 -32.19 -16.39 7.44
C LEU A 68 -32.91 -17.19 8.52
N LEU A 69 -33.88 -18.04 8.13
CA LEU A 69 -34.62 -18.86 9.08
C LEU A 69 -33.68 -19.79 9.87
N GLY A 70 -33.74 -19.68 11.20
CA GLY A 70 -32.94 -20.51 12.11
C GLY A 70 -31.48 -20.07 12.28
N GLU A 71 -31.06 -18.94 11.70
CA GLU A 71 -29.76 -18.32 11.97
C GLU A 71 -29.89 -17.23 13.04
N LYS A 72 -28.87 -17.09 13.91
CA LYS A 72 -28.85 -16.01 14.90
C LYS A 72 -28.33 -14.75 14.23
N ILE A 73 -29.21 -13.79 14.03
CA ILE A 73 -28.87 -12.51 13.40
C ILE A 73 -28.12 -11.65 14.41
N LEU A 74 -26.91 -11.24 14.05
CA LEU A 74 -26.05 -10.38 14.86
C LEU A 74 -26.19 -8.92 14.47
N ASN A 75 -26.30 -8.64 13.17
CA ASN A 75 -26.49 -7.29 12.65
C ASN A 75 -27.22 -7.31 11.30
N ILE A 76 -28.05 -6.30 11.05
CA ILE A 76 -28.61 -5.99 9.73
C ILE A 76 -28.38 -4.50 9.49
N SER A 77 -27.69 -4.18 8.42
CA SER A 77 -27.45 -2.81 8.00
C SER A 77 -27.84 -2.60 6.55
N LEU A 78 -28.21 -1.36 6.19
CA LEU A 78 -28.46 -0.99 4.81
C LEU A 78 -27.18 -0.41 4.21
N LYS A 79 -26.67 -1.04 3.15
CA LYS A 79 -25.45 -0.62 2.46
C LYS A 79 -25.79 -0.11 1.06
N ASN A 80 -25.21 1.02 0.68
CA ASN A 80 -25.27 1.49 -0.69
C ASN A 80 -24.08 0.96 -1.48
N ILE A 81 -24.35 0.17 -2.53
CA ILE A 81 -23.31 -0.33 -3.42
C ILE A 81 -23.60 0.20 -4.83
N ALA A 82 -22.84 1.22 -5.20
CA ALA A 82 -22.96 1.92 -6.47
C ALA A 82 -24.40 2.39 -6.77
N GLY A 83 -25.06 3.04 -5.80
CA GLY A 83 -26.43 3.54 -5.91
C GLY A 83 -27.51 2.46 -5.79
N ASN A 84 -27.16 1.19 -5.57
CA ASN A 84 -28.12 0.12 -5.31
C ASN A 84 -28.12 -0.21 -3.81
N PRO A 85 -29.28 -0.18 -3.13
CA PRO A 85 -29.39 -0.55 -1.74
C PRO A 85 -29.35 -2.07 -1.58
N PHE A 86 -28.51 -2.55 -0.66
CA PHE A 86 -28.43 -3.94 -0.24
C PHE A 86 -28.58 -4.03 1.27
N TYR A 87 -29.27 -5.06 1.75
CA TYR A 87 -29.17 -5.44 3.15
C TYR A 87 -27.88 -6.23 3.36
N ASP A 88 -27.01 -5.72 4.20
CA ASP A 88 -25.82 -6.41 4.68
C ASP A 88 -26.17 -7.07 6.01
N VAL A 89 -26.26 -8.40 5.98
CA VAL A 89 -26.74 -9.21 7.10
C VAL A 89 -25.59 -10.06 7.62
N LYS A 90 -25.27 -9.85 8.90
CA LYS A 90 -24.32 -10.65 9.63
C LYS A 90 -25.04 -11.60 10.58
N THR A 91 -24.81 -12.89 10.40
CA THR A 91 -25.29 -13.95 11.29
C THR A 91 -24.13 -14.56 12.08
N ASP A 92 -24.46 -15.48 12.98
CA ASP A 92 -23.50 -16.32 13.69
C ASP A 92 -22.68 -17.23 12.77
N LYS A 93 -23.14 -17.45 11.53
CA LYS A 93 -22.52 -18.35 10.57
C LYS A 93 -21.82 -17.64 9.42
N LYS A 94 -22.36 -16.53 8.93
CA LYS A 94 -21.91 -15.90 7.68
C LYS A 94 -22.30 -14.42 7.58
N GLU A 95 -21.73 -13.76 6.58
CA GLU A 95 -22.10 -12.42 6.14
C GLU A 95 -22.64 -12.53 4.72
N VAL A 96 -23.83 -11.98 4.47
CA VAL A 96 -24.54 -12.09 3.18
C VAL A 96 -25.18 -10.77 2.79
N LEU A 97 -25.18 -10.49 1.49
CA LEU A 97 -25.95 -9.40 0.93
C LEU A 97 -27.32 -9.89 0.44
N VAL A 98 -28.36 -9.09 0.64
CA VAL A 98 -29.70 -9.32 0.09
C VAL A 98 -30.11 -8.12 -0.75
N ASP A 99 -30.57 -8.38 -1.96
CA ASP A 99 -31.01 -7.34 -2.91
C ASP A 99 -32.45 -6.86 -2.67
N GLN A 100 -32.87 -5.86 -3.45
CA GLN A 100 -34.24 -5.33 -3.45
C GLN A 100 -35.33 -6.35 -3.85
N ASN A 101 -34.96 -7.47 -4.47
CA ASN A 101 -35.88 -8.55 -4.85
C ASN A 101 -35.93 -9.65 -3.78
N ASN A 102 -35.33 -9.40 -2.61
CA ASN A 102 -35.21 -10.35 -1.52
C ASN A 102 -34.41 -11.61 -1.92
N MET A 103 -33.39 -11.46 -2.78
CA MET A 103 -32.50 -12.52 -3.23
C MET A 103 -31.14 -12.43 -2.52
N LEU A 104 -30.64 -13.57 -2.04
CA LEU A 104 -29.27 -13.67 -1.52
C LEU A 104 -28.25 -13.50 -2.63
N ILE A 105 -27.27 -12.63 -2.40
CA ILE A 105 -26.16 -12.38 -3.31
C ILE A 105 -24.91 -13.02 -2.72
N ASN A 106 -24.47 -14.12 -3.35
CA ASN A 106 -23.23 -14.80 -2.97
C ASN A 106 -22.00 -14.07 -3.53
N LYS A 107 -22.08 -13.62 -4.79
CA LYS A 107 -21.07 -12.78 -5.46
C LYS A 107 -21.80 -11.72 -6.26
N LEU A 108 -21.31 -10.48 -6.20
CA LEU A 108 -21.78 -9.39 -7.03
C LEU A 108 -21.60 -9.74 -8.51
N SER A 109 -22.57 -9.35 -9.32
CA SER A 109 -22.50 -9.52 -10.77
C SER A 109 -21.47 -8.58 -11.38
N GLU A 110 -20.90 -8.97 -12.53
CA GLU A 110 -19.94 -8.13 -13.25
C GLU A 110 -20.50 -6.73 -13.55
N LYS A 111 -21.80 -6.60 -13.81
CA LYS A 111 -22.47 -5.32 -14.04
C LYS A 111 -22.45 -4.40 -12.81
N ILE A 112 -22.61 -4.96 -11.59
CA ILE A 112 -22.50 -4.17 -10.36
C ILE A 112 -21.04 -3.77 -10.13
N VAL A 113 -20.10 -4.70 -10.36
CA VAL A 113 -18.66 -4.45 -10.26
C VAL A 113 -18.19 -3.38 -11.24
N GLU A 114 -18.68 -3.41 -12.47
CA GLU A 114 -18.45 -2.38 -13.49
C GLU A 114 -18.88 -1.01 -12.96
N LYS A 115 -20.09 -0.91 -12.39
CA LYS A 115 -20.62 0.33 -11.81
C LYS A 115 -19.78 0.81 -10.62
N ILE A 116 -19.44 -0.08 -9.67
CA ILE A 116 -18.55 0.25 -8.54
C ILE A 116 -17.22 0.78 -9.07
N SER A 117 -16.64 0.08 -10.03
CA SER A 117 -15.32 0.43 -10.57
C SER A 117 -15.35 1.80 -11.25
N THR A 118 -16.38 2.08 -12.05
CA THR A 118 -16.56 3.35 -12.76
C THR A 118 -16.72 4.52 -11.78
N GLU A 119 -17.39 4.29 -10.66
CA GLU A 119 -17.57 5.31 -9.62
C GLU A 119 -16.31 5.58 -8.81
N LYS A 120 -15.47 4.57 -8.60
CA LYS A 120 -14.24 4.68 -7.81
C LYS A 120 -13.00 5.01 -8.66
N TYR A 121 -13.11 4.88 -9.99
CA TYR A 121 -12.06 5.18 -10.94
C TYR A 121 -11.84 6.67 -11.09
N ILE A 122 -10.58 7.09 -11.02
CA ILE A 122 -10.14 8.48 -11.18
C ILE A 122 -9.26 8.50 -12.43
N GLY A 123 -9.85 8.85 -13.57
CA GLY A 123 -9.16 8.86 -14.86
C GLY A 123 -10.13 9.01 -16.03
N LYS A 124 -9.61 8.83 -17.25
CA LYS A 124 -10.38 8.95 -18.50
C LYS A 124 -10.37 7.68 -19.35
N GLY A 125 -9.75 6.60 -18.86
CA GLY A 125 -9.70 5.31 -19.54
C GLY A 125 -11.03 4.57 -19.50
N GLN A 126 -11.20 3.65 -20.44
CA GLN A 126 -12.35 2.74 -20.48
C GLN A 126 -12.00 1.41 -19.81
N ILE A 127 -13.01 0.66 -19.37
CA ILE A 127 -12.79 -0.68 -18.83
C ILE A 127 -12.36 -1.60 -19.97
N LEU A 128 -11.15 -2.16 -19.84
CA LEU A 128 -10.57 -3.12 -20.78
C LEU A 128 -11.00 -4.55 -20.46
N SER A 129 -11.07 -4.91 -19.17
CA SER A 129 -11.59 -6.22 -18.75
C SER A 129 -12.00 -6.25 -17.29
N ILE A 130 -12.94 -7.13 -16.97
CA ILE A 130 -13.34 -7.53 -15.61
C ILE A 130 -13.06 -9.02 -15.50
N LYS A 131 -12.27 -9.44 -14.49
CA LYS A 131 -11.94 -10.86 -14.27
C LYS A 131 -12.09 -11.22 -12.81
N LEU A 132 -12.83 -12.28 -12.51
CA LEU A 132 -12.88 -12.86 -11.17
C LEU A 132 -11.66 -13.74 -10.95
N LEU A 133 -10.83 -13.36 -9.98
CA LEU A 133 -9.66 -14.12 -9.55
C LEU A 133 -10.03 -14.94 -8.31
N GLU A 134 -10.27 -16.23 -8.49
CA GLU A 134 -10.70 -17.12 -7.39
C GLU A 134 -9.56 -17.50 -6.43
N LYS A 135 -8.32 -17.55 -6.93
CA LYS A 135 -7.13 -17.89 -6.14
C LYS A 135 -6.03 -16.89 -6.43
N SER A 136 -5.37 -16.44 -5.36
CA SER A 136 -4.19 -15.58 -5.45
C SER A 136 -3.01 -16.32 -6.10
N LYS A 137 -2.22 -15.60 -6.90
CA LYS A 137 -0.82 -15.93 -7.20
C LYS A 137 0.06 -14.76 -6.73
N GLY A 138 1.10 -15.04 -5.94
CA GLY A 138 2.06 -14.00 -5.46
C GLY A 138 1.56 -13.23 -4.23
N ASN A 139 1.99 -11.97 -4.03
CA ASN A 139 1.67 -11.13 -2.85
C ASN A 139 0.16 -10.81 -2.64
N PHE A 140 -0.75 -11.47 -3.36
CA PHE A 140 -2.19 -11.28 -3.36
C PHE A 140 -2.92 -12.25 -2.40
N TYR A 141 -2.20 -13.03 -1.57
CA TYR A 141 -2.76 -14.14 -0.79
C TYR A 141 -3.93 -13.75 0.13
N SER A 142 -4.03 -12.49 0.55
CA SER A 142 -5.07 -12.03 1.47
C SER A 142 -6.33 -11.50 0.79
N LEU A 143 -6.38 -11.37 -0.55
CA LEU A 143 -7.45 -10.64 -1.22
C LEU A 143 -8.41 -11.52 -2.05
N THR A 144 -8.16 -12.81 -2.23
CA THR A 144 -9.02 -13.66 -3.08
C THR A 144 -10.17 -14.34 -2.33
N PRO A 145 -11.36 -14.50 -2.95
CA PRO A 145 -11.70 -14.14 -4.32
C PRO A 145 -11.82 -12.62 -4.53
N VAL A 146 -11.36 -12.10 -5.69
CA VAL A 146 -11.39 -10.67 -6.02
C VAL A 146 -11.71 -10.43 -7.49
N TYR A 147 -12.51 -9.41 -7.79
CA TYR A 147 -12.63 -8.90 -9.14
C TYR A 147 -11.47 -7.96 -9.45
N LYS A 148 -10.72 -8.28 -10.51
CA LYS A 148 -9.73 -7.38 -11.11
C LYS A 148 -10.38 -6.66 -12.29
N VAL A 149 -10.55 -5.35 -12.17
CA VAL A 149 -11.00 -4.46 -13.24
C VAL A 149 -9.80 -3.72 -13.80
N SER A 150 -9.52 -3.89 -15.08
CA SER A 150 -8.39 -3.24 -15.77
C SER A 150 -8.89 -2.14 -16.67
N TYR A 151 -8.24 -0.97 -16.62
CA TYR A 151 -8.57 0.20 -17.43
C TYR A 151 -7.54 0.40 -18.55
N ASP A 152 -8.04 0.84 -19.70
CA ASP A 152 -7.23 1.31 -20.82
C ASP A 152 -6.87 2.78 -20.62
N ASP A 153 -5.89 3.02 -19.76
CA ASP A 153 -5.29 4.34 -19.58
C ASP A 153 -3.75 4.25 -19.64
N ALA A 154 -3.10 5.40 -19.76
CA ALA A 154 -1.64 5.49 -19.84
C ALA A 154 -0.93 4.87 -18.63
N GLN A 155 -1.62 4.79 -17.47
CA GLN A 155 -1.07 4.25 -16.23
C GLN A 155 -1.40 2.77 -16.03
N LYS A 156 -2.16 2.14 -16.95
CA LYS A 156 -2.73 0.79 -16.85
C LYS A 156 -3.36 0.56 -15.48
N THR A 157 -4.30 1.42 -15.11
CA THR A 157 -4.96 1.36 -13.80
C THR A 157 -5.72 0.05 -13.60
N GLU A 158 -5.57 -0.55 -12.43
CA GLU A 158 -6.25 -1.77 -12.02
C GLU A 158 -6.95 -1.54 -10.68
N LEU A 159 -8.24 -1.88 -10.61
CA LEU A 159 -9.03 -1.85 -9.39
C LEU A 159 -9.37 -3.27 -8.94
N TYR A 160 -9.25 -3.51 -7.64
CA TYR A 160 -9.49 -4.80 -7.01
C TYR A 160 -10.71 -4.69 -6.10
N ILE A 161 -11.81 -5.34 -6.46
CA ILE A 161 -13.11 -5.22 -5.78
C ILE A 161 -13.51 -6.55 -5.15
N ASN A 162 -13.90 -6.52 -3.89
CA ASN A 162 -14.39 -7.68 -3.16
C ASN A 162 -15.74 -8.15 -3.76
N PRO A 163 -15.86 -9.41 -4.20
CA PRO A 163 -17.05 -9.94 -4.82
C PRO A 163 -18.22 -10.06 -3.85
N ASN A 164 -17.99 -10.16 -2.55
CA ASN A 164 -19.05 -10.45 -1.58
C ASN A 164 -19.71 -9.17 -1.05
N ASN A 165 -18.93 -8.09 -0.89
CA ASN A 165 -19.41 -6.86 -0.23
C ASN A 165 -19.20 -5.56 -1.05
N GLY A 166 -18.60 -5.65 -2.24
CA GLY A 166 -18.37 -4.53 -3.16
C GLY A 166 -17.26 -3.57 -2.74
N GLU A 167 -16.50 -3.88 -1.70
CA GLU A 167 -15.43 -3.03 -1.19
C GLU A 167 -14.24 -2.96 -2.17
N LEU A 168 -13.69 -1.76 -2.34
CA LEU A 168 -12.47 -1.57 -3.09
C LEU A 168 -11.26 -1.93 -2.22
N LEU A 169 -10.67 -3.09 -2.47
CA LEU A 169 -9.56 -3.63 -1.69
C LEU A 169 -8.20 -3.01 -2.07
N ALA A 170 -8.01 -2.67 -3.34
CA ALA A 170 -6.78 -2.03 -3.80
C ALA A 170 -6.97 -1.28 -5.12
N LYS A 171 -6.18 -0.21 -5.28
CA LYS A 171 -5.89 0.43 -6.57
C LYS A 171 -4.43 0.19 -6.94
N ARG A 172 -4.15 -0.08 -8.21
CA ARG A 172 -2.80 -0.30 -8.75
C ARG A 172 -2.66 0.39 -10.09
N LYS A 173 -1.40 0.68 -10.44
CA LYS A 173 -0.97 1.23 -11.72
C LYS A 173 0.29 0.49 -12.16
N ALA A 174 0.66 0.59 -13.43
CA ALA A 174 1.75 -0.15 -14.05
C ALA A 174 3.07 -0.11 -13.26
N LEU A 175 3.46 1.08 -12.77
CA LEU A 175 4.74 1.29 -12.07
C LEU A 175 4.65 1.09 -10.55
N TRP A 176 3.49 0.70 -10.01
CA TRP A 176 3.32 0.52 -8.57
C TRP A 176 4.28 -0.52 -7.99
N GLY A 177 4.52 -1.64 -8.69
CA GLY A 177 5.45 -2.67 -8.23
C GLY A 177 6.90 -2.16 -8.15
N PHE A 178 7.33 -1.37 -9.14
CA PHE A 178 8.64 -0.74 -9.13
C PHE A 178 8.76 0.26 -7.97
N TYR A 179 7.74 1.10 -7.75
CA TYR A 179 7.70 2.01 -6.61
C TYR A 179 7.76 1.27 -5.26
N ASN A 180 7.01 0.17 -5.11
CA ASN A 180 7.05 -0.64 -3.89
C ASN A 180 8.46 -1.19 -3.63
N ASN A 181 9.18 -1.64 -4.67
CA ASN A 181 10.57 -2.06 -4.53
C ASN A 181 11.48 -0.91 -4.12
N MET A 182 11.33 0.29 -4.71
CA MET A 182 12.08 1.47 -4.29
C MET A 182 11.81 1.81 -2.82
N TRP A 183 10.55 1.73 -2.38
CA TRP A 183 10.18 1.93 -0.98
C TRP A 183 10.80 0.90 -0.04
N GLU A 184 10.81 -0.38 -0.43
CA GLU A 184 11.47 -1.45 0.33
C GLU A 184 12.99 -1.22 0.43
N TYR A 185 13.65 -0.89 -0.68
CA TYR A 185 15.08 -0.56 -0.69
C TYR A 185 15.40 0.67 0.16
N HIS A 186 14.55 1.70 0.11
CA HIS A 186 14.71 2.90 0.93
C HIS A 186 14.65 2.58 2.43
N LEU A 187 13.75 1.68 2.83
CA LEU A 187 13.62 1.20 4.21
C LEU A 187 14.62 0.10 4.58
N MET A 188 15.60 -0.21 3.71
CA MET A 188 16.56 -1.30 3.88
C MET A 188 15.90 -2.68 4.10
N LYS A 189 14.74 -2.90 3.50
CA LYS A 189 14.02 -4.19 3.49
C LYS A 189 14.49 -5.04 2.32
N TYR A 190 15.63 -5.71 2.48
CA TYR A 190 16.22 -6.52 1.40
C TYR A 190 15.79 -7.99 1.43
N THR A 191 15.21 -8.45 2.54
CA THR A 191 14.82 -9.85 2.73
C THR A 191 13.42 -9.95 3.34
N THR A 192 12.84 -11.15 3.32
CA THR A 192 11.61 -11.46 4.08
C THR A 192 11.86 -11.56 5.59
N ASN A 193 13.11 -11.62 6.03
CA ASN A 193 13.48 -11.69 7.44
C ASN A 193 13.48 -10.28 8.06
N THR A 194 12.42 -9.98 8.82
CA THR A 194 12.23 -8.68 9.46
C THR A 194 13.32 -8.36 10.50
N ALA A 195 13.85 -9.36 11.20
CA ALA A 195 14.93 -9.17 12.17
C ALA A 195 16.25 -8.78 11.49
N LEU A 196 16.56 -9.42 10.36
CA LEU A 196 17.74 -9.10 9.57
C LEU A 196 17.68 -7.67 9.02
N ASN A 197 16.54 -7.28 8.44
CA ASN A 197 16.36 -5.91 7.92
C ASN A 197 16.49 -4.87 9.05
N LYS A 198 15.87 -5.13 10.22
CA LYS A 198 15.96 -4.25 11.41
C LYS A 198 17.41 -4.10 11.89
N ASN A 199 18.16 -5.20 11.97
CA ASN A 199 19.54 -5.19 12.39
C ASN A 199 20.44 -4.43 11.39
N LEU A 200 20.21 -4.62 10.09
CA LEU A 200 20.95 -3.92 9.06
C LEU A 200 20.74 -2.40 9.13
N LEU A 201 19.49 -1.98 9.34
CA LEU A 201 19.16 -0.56 9.54
C LEU A 201 19.84 0.00 10.81
N LEU A 202 19.80 -0.73 11.93
CA LEU A 202 20.44 -0.33 13.19
C LEU A 202 21.96 -0.19 13.04
N ILE A 203 22.62 -1.18 12.42
CA ILE A 203 24.07 -1.17 12.17
C ILE A 203 24.43 0.02 11.27
N SER A 204 23.66 0.23 10.20
CA SER A 204 23.87 1.35 9.28
C SER A 204 23.70 2.71 9.98
N ALA A 205 22.75 2.85 10.89
CA ALA A 205 22.57 4.06 11.69
C ALA A 205 23.75 4.31 12.63
N ILE A 206 24.25 3.29 13.33
CA ILE A 206 25.42 3.38 14.22
C ILE A 206 26.67 3.78 13.42
N ILE A 207 26.92 3.13 12.28
CA ILE A 207 28.05 3.45 11.42
C ILE A 207 27.91 4.87 10.85
N SER A 208 26.71 5.27 10.41
CA SER A 208 26.45 6.62 9.90
C SER A 208 26.70 7.69 10.96
N LEU A 209 26.28 7.45 12.20
CA LEU A 209 26.55 8.34 13.33
C LEU A 209 28.06 8.46 13.57
N PHE A 210 28.77 7.32 13.61
CA PHE A 210 30.23 7.29 13.76
C PHE A 210 30.92 8.09 12.65
N VAL A 211 30.58 7.85 11.39
CA VAL A 211 31.16 8.56 10.23
C VAL A 211 30.85 10.05 10.29
N SER A 212 29.62 10.43 10.66
CA SER A 212 29.20 11.84 10.78
C SER A 212 29.97 12.59 11.85
N VAL A 213 30.05 12.02 13.07
CA VAL A 213 30.80 12.62 14.19
C VAL A 213 32.28 12.71 13.86
N THR A 214 32.88 11.63 13.36
CA THR A 214 34.31 11.63 13.01
C THR A 214 34.63 12.54 11.83
N GLY A 215 33.73 12.69 10.85
CA GLY A 215 33.84 13.64 9.76
C GLY A 215 33.79 15.08 10.25
N PHE A 216 32.82 15.40 11.11
CA PHE A 216 32.69 16.71 11.76
C PHE A 216 33.96 17.08 12.53
N LEU A 217 34.48 16.18 13.37
CA LEU A 217 35.73 16.40 14.12
C LEU A 217 36.94 16.61 13.20
N LYS A 218 37.02 15.90 12.06
CA LYS A 218 38.09 16.07 11.08
C LYS A 218 38.03 17.43 10.37
N PHE A 219 36.84 17.90 10.02
CA PHE A 219 36.65 19.21 9.38
C PHE A 219 37.28 20.35 10.21
N PHE A 220 37.05 20.38 11.53
CA PHE A 220 37.66 21.39 12.40
C PHE A 220 39.17 21.20 12.63
N ARG A 221 39.67 19.97 12.56
CA ARG A 221 41.11 19.68 12.66
C ARG A 221 41.88 20.15 11.41
N ILE A 222 41.29 20.02 10.22
CA ILE A 222 41.89 20.50 8.96
C ILE A 222 42.05 22.03 8.99
N LYS A 223 41.04 22.76 9.45
CA LYS A 223 41.12 24.23 9.59
C LYS A 223 42.25 24.67 10.53
N LYS A 224 42.45 23.98 11.65
CA LYS A 224 43.50 24.33 12.62
C LYS A 224 44.92 24.15 12.07
N ALA A 225 45.15 23.09 11.27
CA ALA A 225 46.45 22.84 10.63
C ALA A 225 46.75 23.84 9.48
N SER A 226 45.72 24.20 8.68
CA SER A 226 45.87 25.17 7.58
C SER A 226 46.13 26.60 8.06
N ILE A 227 45.64 26.99 9.24
CA ILE A 227 45.87 28.32 9.82
C ILE A 227 47.29 28.44 10.40
N TYR A 228 47.84 27.34 10.95
CA TYR A 228 49.21 27.33 11.48
C TYR A 228 50.28 27.31 10.38
N ASN A 229 50.05 26.61 9.27
CA ASN A 229 50.99 26.57 8.13
C ASN A 229 50.97 27.83 7.24
N LYS A 230 50.11 28.81 7.51
CA LYS A 230 50.07 30.10 6.80
C LYS A 230 50.79 31.25 7.55
N LYS A 231 51.43 30.94 8.68
CA LYS A 231 52.16 31.90 9.54
C LYS A 231 53.68 31.72 9.56
N VAL A 232 54.24 31.03 8.57
CA VAL A 232 55.70 30.94 8.33
C VAL A 232 55.97 31.39 6.91
#